data_AF-A0A6M0RBT0-F1
#
_entry.id   AF-A0A6M0RBT0-F1
#
_cell.length_a   1.000
_cell.length_b   1.000
_cell.length_c   1.000
_cell.angle_alpha   90.00
_cell.angle_beta   90.00
_cell.angle_gamma   90.00
#
_symmetry.space_group_name_H-M   'P 1'
#
loop_
_entity.id
_entity.type
_entity.pdbx_description
1 polymer ?
#
loop_
_entity_poly.entity_id
_entity_poly.type
_entity_poly.pdbx_seq_one_letter_code
_entity_poly.pdbx_strand_id
1 'polypeptide(L)'
;MERILSIIGLEINKKGFLKKLIFSLIIIIGILFLSIIITKEKINTVPAMLLKVISYVILANYSVSLTEEFTNKTDKIIFTGIFTRSEIMTSKLIKFIYINIISFIFYEITLILSNSFNKEVFLNNFYAFIIYAFTLGSFILLVSSITSSTIITGVISYILYFDLTLIMLSQALIFIKSQLIRNIIENSPFYIVNTGFYLGNYTGKQSILMIIYGLIFLSMYCAIINKKDI
;
A
#
# COMPACT_ATOMS: atom_id res chain seq x y z
N MET A 1 5.43 10.66 -22.56
CA MET A 1 6.49 10.41 -21.55
C MET A 1 6.86 11.67 -20.78
N GLU A 2 7.30 12.75 -21.43
CA GLU A 2 7.65 14.01 -20.72
C GLU A 2 6.48 14.60 -19.91
N ARG A 3 5.26 14.54 -20.44
CA ARG A 3 4.04 14.96 -19.73
C ARG A 3 3.73 14.11 -18.50
N ILE A 4 3.97 12.81 -18.56
CA ILE A 4 3.79 11.91 -17.40
C ILE A 4 4.82 12.25 -16.33
N LEU A 5 6.08 12.43 -16.72
CA LEU A 5 7.17 12.82 -15.81
C LEU A 5 6.93 14.18 -15.15
N SER A 6 6.33 15.14 -15.86
CA SER A 6 5.99 16.44 -15.28
C SER A 6 4.86 16.35 -14.26
N ILE A 7 3.82 15.54 -14.49
CA ILE A 7 2.76 15.27 -13.50
C ILE A 7 3.38 14.60 -12.26
N ILE A 8 4.19 13.56 -12.47
CA ILE A 8 4.87 12.85 -11.37
C ILE A 8 5.73 13.83 -10.57
N GLY A 9 6.49 14.67 -11.25
CA GLY A 9 7.29 15.72 -10.63
C GLY A 9 6.44 16.69 -9.81
N LEU A 10 5.29 17.12 -10.31
CA LEU A 10 4.35 18.00 -9.60
C LEU A 10 3.71 17.31 -8.39
N GLU A 11 3.38 16.02 -8.50
CA GLU A 11 2.79 15.26 -7.39
C GLU A 11 3.81 14.96 -6.28
N ILE A 12 5.06 14.66 -6.62
CA ILE A 12 6.16 14.42 -5.68
C ILE A 12 6.62 15.73 -5.04
N ASN A 13 6.79 16.78 -5.85
CA ASN A 13 7.20 18.11 -5.38
C ASN A 13 6.04 18.94 -4.81
N LYS A 14 4.84 18.34 -4.69
CA LYS A 14 3.69 19.01 -4.09
C LYS A 14 4.10 19.51 -2.71
N LYS A 15 4.03 20.83 -2.50
CA LYS A 15 4.62 21.52 -1.34
C LYS A 15 4.23 20.80 -0.05
N GLY A 16 5.24 20.22 0.60
CA GLY A 16 5.11 19.61 1.91
C GLY A 16 4.67 18.14 1.95
N PHE A 17 4.33 17.48 0.83
CA PHE A 17 3.99 16.04 0.86
C PHE A 17 5.14 15.19 1.39
N LEU A 18 6.31 15.29 0.74
CA LEU A 18 7.54 14.61 1.16
C LEU A 18 7.93 14.94 2.61
N LYS A 19 7.88 16.22 2.98
CA LYS A 19 8.20 16.66 4.36
C LYS A 19 7.25 16.04 5.38
N LYS A 20 5.94 16.02 5.10
CA LYS A 20 4.93 15.41 5.98
C LYS A 20 5.14 13.91 6.12
N LEU A 21 5.41 13.20 5.02
CA LEU A 21 5.62 11.75 5.02
C LEU A 21 6.90 11.37 5.79
N ILE A 22 8.00 12.08 5.54
CA ILE A 22 9.27 11.87 6.26
C ILE A 22 9.07 12.16 7.76
N PHE A 23 8.43 13.28 8.09
CA PHE A 23 8.17 13.67 9.47
C PHE A 23 7.26 12.67 10.20
N SER A 24 6.21 12.16 9.54
CA SER A 24 5.33 11.16 10.14
C SER A 24 6.06 9.85 10.41
N LEU A 25 6.92 9.40 9.48
CA LEU A 25 7.72 8.18 9.68
C LEU A 25 8.74 8.34 10.82
N ILE A 26 9.42 9.50 10.92
CA ILE A 26 10.35 9.79 12.02
C ILE A 26 9.62 9.78 13.37
N ILE A 27 8.46 10.43 13.46
CA ILE A 27 7.64 10.43 14.69
C ILE A 27 7.25 9.01 15.08
N ILE A 28 6.76 8.21 14.13
CA ILE A 28 6.33 6.83 14.38
C ILE A 28 7.50 6.00 14.92
N ILE A 29 8.68 6.10 14.31
CA ILE A 29 9.88 5.41 14.79
C ILE A 29 10.22 5.85 16.21
N GLY A 30 10.21 7.16 16.48
CA GLY A 30 10.45 7.69 17.82
C GLY A 30 9.47 7.15 18.86
N ILE A 31 8.17 7.11 18.53
CA ILE A 31 7.13 6.55 19.40
C ILE A 31 7.35 5.05 19.64
N LEU A 32 7.71 4.27 18.62
CA LEU A 32 7.97 2.83 18.75
C LEU A 32 9.16 2.57 19.67
N PHE A 33 10.28 3.28 19.49
CA PHE A 33 11.43 3.14 20.38
C PHE A 33 11.09 3.56 21.82
N LEU A 34 10.32 4.63 22.01
CA LEU A 34 9.88 5.07 23.33
C LEU A 34 8.94 4.04 23.99
N SER A 35 8.06 3.40 23.22
CA SER A 35 7.15 2.36 23.71
C SER A 35 7.89 1.14 24.25
N ILE A 36 9.04 0.78 23.66
CA ILE A 36 9.88 -0.32 24.12
C ILE A 36 10.58 0.01 25.43
N ILE A 37 11.04 1.24 25.59
CA ILE A 37 11.64 1.69 26.86
C ILE A 37 10.62 1.56 28.00
N ILE A 38 9.34 1.90 27.73
CA ILE A 38 8.26 1.81 28.72
C ILE A 38 7.89 0.35 29.02
N THR A 39 7.71 -0.48 27.98
CA THR A 39 7.24 -1.87 28.10
C THR A 39 8.34 -2.87 28.45
N LYS A 40 9.62 -2.45 28.40
CA LYS A 40 10.81 -3.30 28.57
C LYS A 40 10.85 -4.49 27.60
N GLU A 41 10.27 -4.32 26.42
CA GLU A 41 10.35 -5.30 25.34
C GLU A 41 11.75 -5.35 24.73
N LYS A 42 12.01 -6.39 23.91
CA LYS A 42 13.27 -6.51 23.18
C LYS A 42 13.28 -5.55 21.99
N ILE A 43 14.36 -4.80 21.80
CA ILE A 43 14.53 -3.86 20.68
C ILE A 43 14.30 -4.54 19.30
N ASN A 44 14.56 -5.83 19.19
CA ASN A 44 14.36 -6.60 17.95
C ASN A 44 12.88 -6.72 17.53
N THR A 45 11.90 -6.33 18.37
CA THR A 45 10.48 -6.31 17.99
C THR A 45 10.07 -5.05 17.22
N VAL A 46 10.88 -3.96 17.28
CA VAL A 46 10.59 -2.68 16.57
C VAL A 46 10.29 -2.89 15.09
N PRO A 47 11.11 -3.61 14.31
CA PRO A 47 10.91 -3.68 12.86
C PRO A 47 9.60 -4.37 12.49
N ALA A 48 9.22 -5.42 13.23
CA ALA A 48 7.95 -6.12 13.02
C ALA A 48 6.73 -5.26 13.38
N MET A 49 6.81 -4.48 14.46
CA MET A 49 5.77 -3.49 14.79
C MET A 49 5.70 -2.39 13.74
N LEU A 50 6.85 -1.91 13.26
CA LEU A 50 6.92 -0.87 12.25
C LEU A 50 6.28 -1.31 10.93
N LEU A 51 6.49 -2.56 10.47
CA LEU A 51 5.83 -3.07 9.26
C LEU A 51 4.30 -2.98 9.35
N LYS A 52 3.73 -3.32 10.50
CA LYS A 52 2.28 -3.19 10.75
C LYS A 52 1.80 -1.74 10.74
N VAL A 53 2.61 -0.80 11.24
CA VAL A 53 2.23 0.62 11.23
C VAL A 53 2.43 1.24 9.84
N ILE A 54 3.51 0.86 9.14
CA ILE A 54 3.84 1.32 7.79
C ILE A 54 2.72 0.95 6.81
N SER A 55 2.14 -0.25 6.91
CA SER A 55 1.03 -0.66 6.04
C SER A 55 -0.15 0.33 6.14
N TYR A 56 -0.46 0.85 7.33
CA TYR A 56 -1.47 1.89 7.55
C TYR A 56 -1.06 3.26 7.02
N VAL A 57 0.21 3.66 7.19
CA VAL A 57 0.73 4.91 6.64
C VAL A 57 0.65 4.89 5.10
N ILE A 58 0.97 3.75 4.48
CA ILE A 58 0.86 3.58 3.02
C ILE A 58 -0.60 3.70 2.58
N LEU A 59 -1.53 3.00 3.25
CA LEU A 59 -2.97 3.08 2.96
C LEU A 59 -3.51 4.51 3.05
N ALA A 60 -3.18 5.22 4.13
CA ALA A 60 -3.61 6.60 4.35
C ALA A 60 -3.08 7.53 3.25
N ASN A 61 -1.80 7.41 2.88
CA ASN A 61 -1.22 8.22 1.81
C ASN A 61 -1.81 7.87 0.44
N TYR A 62 -2.11 6.60 0.17
CA TYR A 62 -2.68 6.17 -1.12
C TYR A 62 -4.10 6.72 -1.30
N SER A 63 -4.94 6.58 -0.27
CA SER A 63 -6.31 7.11 -0.27
C SER A 63 -6.34 8.63 -0.43
N VAL A 64 -5.50 9.38 0.29
CA VAL A 64 -5.39 10.84 0.11
C VAL A 64 -4.92 11.19 -1.30
N SER A 65 -3.86 10.53 -1.79
CA SER A 65 -3.26 10.81 -3.10
C SER A 65 -4.22 10.67 -4.27
N LEU A 66 -5.16 9.73 -4.21
CA LEU A 66 -6.14 9.50 -5.27
C LEU A 66 -7.25 10.53 -5.30
N THR A 67 -7.44 11.23 -4.19
CA THR A 67 -8.72 11.86 -3.94
C THR A 67 -8.66 13.36 -3.73
N GLU A 68 -7.46 13.91 -3.57
CA GLU A 68 -7.22 15.35 -3.70
C GLU A 68 -7.80 15.93 -5.00
N GLU A 69 -7.85 15.15 -6.09
CA GLU A 69 -8.41 15.61 -7.37
C GLU A 69 -9.94 15.70 -7.35
N PHE A 70 -10.61 14.75 -6.69
CA PHE A 70 -12.06 14.75 -6.51
C PHE A 70 -12.49 15.81 -5.48
N THR A 71 -11.75 15.97 -4.37
CA THR A 71 -12.07 16.97 -3.35
C THR A 71 -11.88 18.39 -3.86
N ASN A 72 -10.85 18.61 -4.68
CA ASN A 72 -10.57 19.93 -5.25
C ASN A 72 -11.39 20.22 -6.53
N LYS A 73 -12.27 19.29 -6.94
CA LYS A 73 -13.06 19.36 -8.19
C LYS A 73 -12.21 19.62 -9.44
N THR A 74 -10.95 19.18 -9.40
CA THR A 74 -10.02 19.30 -10.52
C THR A 74 -10.10 18.09 -11.45
N ASP A 75 -10.79 17.03 -11.03
CA ASP A 75 -11.09 15.83 -11.81
C ASP A 75 -11.59 16.17 -13.22
N LYS A 76 -12.62 17.00 -13.36
CA LYS A 76 -13.11 17.40 -14.69
C LYS A 76 -12.05 18.07 -15.54
N ILE A 77 -11.27 18.99 -14.98
CA ILE A 77 -10.26 19.76 -15.73
C ILE A 77 -9.08 18.87 -16.13
N ILE A 78 -8.64 17.98 -15.24
CA ILE A 78 -7.50 17.08 -15.45
C ILE A 78 -7.89 15.98 -16.45
N PHE A 79 -9.07 15.37 -16.30
CA PHE A 79 -9.52 14.24 -17.14
C PHE A 79 -10.13 14.64 -18.49
N THR A 80 -10.56 15.89 -18.69
CA THR A 80 -11.15 16.35 -19.97
C THR A 80 -10.27 17.33 -20.76
N GLY A 81 -9.30 18.00 -20.13
CA GLY A 81 -8.56 19.10 -20.77
C GLY A 81 -7.09 18.84 -21.08
N ILE A 82 -6.31 18.36 -20.11
CA ILE A 82 -4.83 18.47 -20.15
C ILE A 82 -4.13 17.10 -20.26
N PHE A 83 -4.66 16.07 -19.60
CA PHE A 83 -4.03 14.75 -19.51
C PHE A 83 -5.00 13.64 -19.85
N THR A 84 -4.48 12.55 -20.41
CA THR A 84 -5.28 11.35 -20.68
C THR A 84 -5.51 10.55 -19.39
N ARG A 85 -6.65 9.85 -19.31
CA ARG A 85 -7.00 8.96 -18.18
C ARG A 85 -5.89 7.96 -17.85
N SER A 86 -5.22 7.42 -18.87
CA SER A 86 -4.08 6.52 -18.73
C SER A 86 -2.85 7.20 -18.14
N GLU A 87 -2.55 8.44 -18.51
CA GLU A 87 -1.38 9.18 -17.98
C GLU A 87 -1.55 9.43 -16.48
N ILE A 88 -2.74 9.84 -16.05
CA ILE A 88 -3.07 10.08 -14.64
C ILE A 88 -2.92 8.78 -13.85
N MET A 89 -3.46 7.67 -14.38
CA MET A 89 -3.30 6.34 -13.75
C MET A 89 -1.83 5.96 -13.56
N THR A 90 -1.01 6.10 -14.61
CA THR A 90 0.41 5.77 -14.53
C THR A 90 1.15 6.66 -13.53
N SER A 91 0.78 7.95 -13.43
CA SER A 91 1.34 8.86 -12.43
C SER A 91 1.03 8.39 -11.01
N LYS A 92 -0.23 8.02 -10.73
CA LYS A 92 -0.64 7.51 -9.41
C LYS A 92 0.10 6.24 -9.02
N LEU A 93 0.25 5.28 -9.94
CA LEU A 93 1.00 4.05 -9.69
C LEU A 93 2.49 4.33 -9.40
N ILE A 94 3.11 5.25 -10.13
CA ILE A 94 4.51 5.63 -9.89
C ILE A 94 4.66 6.33 -8.52
N LYS A 95 3.71 7.21 -8.16
CA LYS A 95 3.67 7.83 -6.84
C LYS A 95 3.50 6.81 -5.71
N PHE A 96 2.70 5.78 -5.93
CA PHE A 96 2.52 4.67 -4.99
C PHE A 96 3.80 3.87 -4.76
N ILE A 97 4.52 3.57 -5.83
CA ILE A 97 5.85 2.94 -5.76
C ILE A 97 6.81 3.85 -4.99
N TYR A 98 6.83 5.14 -5.30
CA TYR A 98 7.70 6.12 -4.63
C TYR A 98 7.48 6.20 -3.11
N ILE A 99 6.22 6.24 -2.67
CA ILE A 99 5.85 6.19 -1.24
C ILE A 99 6.38 4.92 -0.57
N ASN A 100 6.33 3.78 -1.27
CA ASN A 100 6.82 2.52 -0.72
C ASN A 100 8.33 2.46 -0.64
N ILE A 101 9.04 3.01 -1.63
CA ILE A 101 10.51 3.11 -1.59
C ILE A 101 10.95 3.93 -0.36
N ILE A 102 10.29 5.06 -0.08
CA ILE A 102 10.59 5.85 1.11
C ILE A 102 10.31 5.03 2.39
N SER A 103 9.16 4.37 2.44
CA SER A 103 8.78 3.55 3.60
C SER A 103 9.75 2.38 3.82
N PHE A 104 10.24 1.76 2.74
CA PHE A 104 11.27 0.72 2.77
C PHE A 104 12.59 1.24 3.33
N ILE A 105 13.05 2.42 2.90
CA ILE A 105 14.28 3.03 3.44
C ILE A 105 14.16 3.21 4.96
N PHE A 106 13.02 3.70 5.44
CA PHE A 106 12.78 3.85 6.87
C PHE A 106 12.73 2.51 7.61
N TYR A 107 12.13 1.48 7.02
CA TYR A 107 12.16 0.14 7.56
C TYR A 107 13.58 -0.41 7.69
N GLU A 108 14.42 -0.27 6.66
CA GLU A 108 15.82 -0.69 6.70
C GLU A 108 16.64 0.09 7.73
N ILE A 109 16.41 1.40 7.87
CA ILE A 109 17.01 2.20 8.95
C ILE A 109 16.66 1.59 10.32
N THR A 110 15.41 1.17 10.54
CA THR A 110 15.05 0.53 11.81
C THR A 110 15.64 -0.86 12.02
N LEU A 111 15.84 -1.64 10.96
CA LEU A 111 16.58 -2.90 11.04
C LEU A 111 18.03 -2.67 11.48
N ILE A 112 18.67 -1.62 10.97
CA ILE A 112 20.03 -1.23 11.36
C ILE A 112 20.06 -0.77 12.83
N LEU A 113 19.14 0.12 13.23
CA LEU A 113 19.06 0.63 14.61
C LEU A 113 18.77 -0.47 15.65
N SER A 114 18.02 -1.49 15.26
CA SER A 114 17.71 -2.65 16.11
C SER A 114 18.73 -3.78 16.03
N ASN A 115 19.82 -3.60 15.29
CA ASN A 115 20.86 -4.60 15.06
C ASN A 115 20.33 -5.94 14.53
N SER A 116 19.25 -5.89 13.74
CA SER A 116 18.57 -7.05 13.13
C SER A 116 18.75 -7.11 11.61
N PHE A 117 19.59 -6.21 11.06
CA PHE A 117 19.84 -6.10 9.63
C PHE A 117 20.57 -7.34 9.08
N ASN A 118 20.00 -7.92 8.02
CA ASN A 118 20.63 -8.99 7.24
C ASN A 118 20.64 -8.62 5.75
N LYS A 119 21.84 -8.54 5.16
CA LYS A 119 22.04 -8.20 3.74
C LYS A 119 21.33 -9.17 2.79
N GLU A 120 21.23 -10.44 3.14
CA GLU A 120 20.58 -11.45 2.29
C GLU A 120 19.07 -11.22 2.15
N VAL A 121 18.46 -10.64 3.18
CA VAL A 121 17.01 -10.40 3.26
C VAL A 121 16.63 -9.04 2.65
N PHE A 122 17.59 -8.12 2.51
CA PHE A 122 17.39 -6.78 1.96
C PHE A 122 16.63 -6.77 0.62
N LEU A 123 17.06 -7.59 -0.34
CA LEU A 123 16.40 -7.67 -1.65
C LEU A 123 14.98 -8.25 -1.53
N ASN A 124 14.78 -9.26 -0.69
CA ASN A 124 13.46 -9.86 -0.47
C ASN A 124 12.48 -8.85 0.15
N ASN A 125 12.94 -8.08 1.14
CA ASN A 125 12.17 -6.98 1.73
C ASN A 125 11.81 -5.95 0.65
N PHE A 126 12.77 -5.54 -0.17
CA PHE A 126 12.53 -4.57 -1.25
C PHE A 126 11.46 -5.07 -2.24
N TYR A 127 11.56 -6.34 -2.67
CA TYR A 127 10.54 -6.95 -3.53
C TYR A 127 9.17 -7.02 -2.86
N ALA A 128 9.13 -7.32 -1.56
CA ALA A 128 7.87 -7.34 -0.81
C ALA A 128 7.20 -5.96 -0.81
N PHE A 129 7.96 -4.88 -0.61
CA PHE A 129 7.43 -3.51 -0.70
C PHE A 129 6.92 -3.16 -2.10
N ILE A 130 7.62 -3.58 -3.18
CA ILE A 130 7.16 -3.33 -4.55
C ILE A 130 5.86 -4.10 -4.86
N ILE A 131 5.80 -5.39 -4.51
CA ILE A 131 4.62 -6.23 -4.75
C ILE A 131 3.44 -5.68 -3.95
N TYR A 132 3.68 -5.29 -2.69
CA TYR A 132 2.68 -4.66 -1.83
C TYR A 132 2.16 -3.35 -2.44
N ALA A 133 3.06 -2.45 -2.88
CA ALA A 133 2.71 -1.19 -3.54
C ALA A 133 1.83 -1.39 -4.76
N PHE A 134 2.22 -2.32 -5.64
CA PHE A 134 1.51 -2.58 -6.90
C PHE A 134 0.11 -3.15 -6.65
N THR A 135 -0.01 -4.15 -5.78
CA THR A 135 -1.28 -4.85 -5.53
C THR A 135 -2.28 -3.99 -4.77
N LEU A 136 -1.85 -3.43 -3.63
CA LEU A 136 -2.69 -2.53 -2.84
C LEU A 136 -3.01 -1.27 -3.65
N GLY A 137 -2.04 -0.70 -4.35
CA GLY A 137 -2.23 0.48 -5.19
C GLY A 137 -3.27 0.25 -6.29
N SER A 138 -3.19 -0.88 -7.01
CA SER A 138 -4.15 -1.24 -8.06
C SER A 138 -5.55 -1.47 -7.50
N PHE A 139 -5.66 -2.08 -6.32
CA PHE A 139 -6.93 -2.26 -5.64
C PHE A 139 -7.57 -0.93 -5.22
N ILE A 140 -6.80 -0.04 -4.59
CA ILE A 140 -7.32 1.26 -4.16
C ILE A 140 -7.72 2.12 -5.37
N LEU A 141 -6.96 2.05 -6.48
CA LEU A 141 -7.37 2.66 -7.76
C LEU A 141 -8.75 2.15 -8.19
N LEU A 142 -8.96 0.83 -8.23
CA LEU A 142 -10.25 0.22 -8.55
C LEU A 142 -11.38 0.75 -7.66
N VAL A 143 -11.21 0.71 -6.34
CA VAL A 143 -12.24 1.19 -5.39
C VAL A 143 -12.51 2.69 -5.57
N SER A 144 -11.48 3.49 -5.81
CA SER A 144 -11.64 4.94 -6.04
C SER A 144 -12.44 5.24 -7.32
N SER A 145 -12.27 4.42 -8.37
CA SER A 145 -13.04 4.57 -9.60
C SER A 145 -14.52 4.24 -9.44
N ILE A 146 -14.89 3.45 -8.44
CA ILE A 146 -16.29 3.09 -8.16
C ILE A 146 -16.94 4.15 -7.26
N THR A 147 -16.25 4.55 -6.18
CA THR A 147 -16.86 5.34 -5.11
C THR A 147 -16.77 6.85 -5.31
N SER A 148 -15.78 7.35 -6.09
CA SER A 148 -15.46 8.78 -6.22
C SER A 148 -15.25 9.53 -4.90
N SER A 149 -15.02 8.82 -3.78
CA SER A 149 -14.96 9.44 -2.44
C SER A 149 -13.75 8.93 -1.65
N THR A 150 -13.05 9.88 -1.02
CA THR A 150 -11.79 9.66 -0.29
C THR A 150 -12.01 8.74 0.90
N ILE A 151 -13.02 9.10 1.70
CA ILE A 151 -13.34 8.47 2.97
C ILE A 151 -13.84 7.06 2.68
N ILE A 152 -14.74 6.91 1.70
CA ILE A 152 -15.31 5.62 1.34
C ILE A 152 -14.23 4.69 0.75
N THR A 153 -13.34 5.21 -0.12
CA THR A 153 -12.22 4.43 -0.65
C THR A 153 -11.29 3.95 0.46
N GLY A 154 -10.91 4.84 1.38
CA GLY A 154 -10.04 4.51 2.50
C GLY A 154 -10.68 3.48 3.43
N VAL A 155 -11.95 3.65 3.79
CA VAL A 155 -12.69 2.73 4.67
C VAL A 155 -12.87 1.35 4.04
N ILE A 156 -13.29 1.27 2.77
CA ILE A 156 -13.44 -0.02 2.07
C ILE A 156 -12.09 -0.73 1.97
N SER A 157 -11.04 0.00 1.64
CA SER A 157 -9.69 -0.57 1.52
C SER A 157 -9.15 -1.03 2.86
N TYR A 158 -9.40 -0.27 3.94
CA TYR A 158 -9.07 -0.68 5.30
C TYR A 158 -9.82 -1.96 5.69
N ILE A 159 -11.14 -2.00 5.53
CA ILE A 159 -11.96 -3.16 5.91
C ILE A 159 -11.50 -4.41 5.16
N LEU A 160 -11.28 -4.30 3.84
CA LEU A 160 -11.03 -5.45 2.99
C LEU A 160 -9.60 -5.98 3.02
N TYR A 161 -8.60 -5.14 3.30
CA TYR A 161 -7.20 -5.58 3.30
C TYR A 161 -6.62 -5.74 4.70
N PHE A 162 -7.08 -5.00 5.70
CA PHE A 162 -6.41 -4.92 7.00
C PHE A 162 -7.10 -5.77 8.08
N ASP A 163 -6.94 -5.37 9.35
CA ASP A 163 -7.15 -6.21 10.52
C ASP A 163 -8.52 -6.88 10.55
N LEU A 164 -9.59 -6.24 10.09
CA LEU A 164 -10.93 -6.80 10.20
C LEU A 164 -11.10 -8.08 9.35
N THR A 165 -10.80 -8.00 8.04
CA THR A 165 -10.86 -9.17 7.16
C THR A 165 -9.77 -10.17 7.46
N LEU A 166 -8.56 -9.74 7.79
CA LEU A 166 -7.47 -10.66 8.13
C LEU A 166 -7.80 -11.47 9.40
N ILE A 167 -8.37 -10.84 10.44
CA ILE A 167 -8.82 -11.52 11.65
C ILE A 167 -9.99 -12.46 11.33
N MET A 168 -10.99 -12.02 10.57
CA MET A 168 -12.12 -12.89 10.23
C MET A 168 -11.69 -14.10 9.40
N LEU A 169 -10.80 -13.93 8.42
CA LEU A 169 -10.28 -15.01 7.59
C LEU A 169 -9.40 -15.96 8.40
N SER A 170 -8.53 -15.44 9.27
CA SER A 170 -7.69 -16.27 10.15
C SER A 170 -8.52 -17.08 11.15
N GLN A 171 -9.57 -16.49 11.74
CA GLN A 171 -10.52 -17.23 12.58
C GLN A 171 -11.28 -18.28 11.77
N ALA A 172 -11.77 -17.94 10.57
CA ALA A 172 -12.45 -18.89 9.69
C ALA A 172 -11.57 -20.10 9.38
N LEU A 173 -10.27 -19.89 9.11
CA LEU A 173 -9.30 -20.98 8.85
C LEU A 173 -9.18 -21.97 10.02
N ILE A 174 -9.37 -21.53 11.27
CA ILE A 174 -9.34 -22.41 12.45
C ILE A 174 -10.57 -23.33 12.49
N PHE A 175 -11.74 -22.83 12.08
CA PHE A 175 -13.01 -23.56 12.15
C PHE A 175 -13.34 -24.36 10.88
N ILE A 176 -12.73 -24.03 9.74
CA ILE A 176 -12.98 -24.70 8.46
C ILE A 176 -12.28 -26.06 8.42
N LYS A 177 -13.09 -27.11 8.34
CA LYS A 177 -12.61 -28.49 8.10
C LYS A 177 -12.36 -28.81 6.62
N SER A 178 -12.94 -28.03 5.70
CA SER A 178 -12.82 -28.25 4.26
C SER A 178 -11.51 -27.70 3.72
N GLN A 179 -10.67 -28.59 3.17
CA GLN A 179 -9.39 -28.21 2.56
C GLN A 179 -9.56 -27.28 1.35
N LEU A 180 -10.66 -27.40 0.61
CA LEU A 180 -10.94 -26.54 -0.54
C LEU A 180 -11.15 -25.08 -0.12
N ILE A 181 -12.00 -24.85 0.88
CA ILE A 181 -12.29 -23.49 1.35
C ILE A 181 -11.04 -22.88 2.00
N ARG A 182 -10.28 -23.69 2.74
CA ARG A 182 -8.99 -23.31 3.30
C ARG A 182 -8.03 -22.80 2.22
N ASN A 183 -7.87 -23.57 1.15
CA ASN A 183 -7.02 -23.19 0.03
C ASN A 183 -7.50 -21.89 -0.65
N ILE A 184 -8.80 -21.64 -0.75
CA ILE A 184 -9.33 -20.40 -1.35
C ILE A 184 -8.94 -19.19 -0.48
N ILE A 185 -9.12 -19.28 0.83
CA ILE A 185 -8.79 -18.19 1.76
C ILE A 185 -7.28 -17.90 1.76
N GLU A 186 -6.46 -18.93 1.92
CA GLU A 186 -4.99 -18.79 1.98
C GLU A 186 -4.38 -18.24 0.68
N ASN A 187 -5.03 -18.48 -0.46
CA ASN A 187 -4.60 -17.95 -1.76
C ASN A 187 -5.29 -16.63 -2.17
N SER A 188 -6.14 -16.07 -1.32
CA SER A 188 -6.81 -14.79 -1.59
C SER A 188 -5.85 -13.61 -1.41
N PRO A 189 -5.98 -12.52 -2.20
CA PRO A 189 -5.11 -11.36 -2.08
C PRO A 189 -5.28 -10.71 -0.70
N PHE A 190 -6.50 -10.60 -0.19
CA PHE A 190 -6.81 -10.00 1.11
C PHE A 190 -6.09 -10.70 2.28
N TYR A 191 -5.86 -12.00 2.18
CA TYR A 191 -5.09 -12.74 3.17
C TYR A 191 -3.58 -12.60 2.94
N ILE A 192 -3.11 -12.78 1.70
CA ILE A 192 -1.68 -12.80 1.38
C ILE A 192 -1.03 -11.44 1.62
N VAL A 193 -1.69 -10.33 1.24
CA VAL A 193 -1.09 -8.99 1.22
C VAL A 193 -0.49 -8.63 2.56
N ASN A 194 -1.27 -8.71 3.64
CA ASN A 194 -0.79 -8.30 4.95
C ASN A 194 -0.03 -9.40 5.67
N THR A 195 -0.37 -10.68 5.47
CA THR A 195 0.39 -11.78 6.09
C THR A 195 1.82 -11.86 5.57
N GLY A 196 2.04 -11.73 4.26
CA GLY A 196 3.38 -11.69 3.67
C GLY A 196 4.12 -10.39 3.99
N PHE A 197 3.43 -9.24 3.93
CA PHE A 197 4.07 -7.96 4.26
C PHE A 197 4.52 -7.87 5.73
N TYR A 198 3.74 -8.39 6.68
CA TYR A 198 4.11 -8.40 8.10
C TYR A 198 5.28 -9.35 8.40
N LEU A 199 5.51 -10.36 7.56
CA LEU A 199 6.68 -11.23 7.61
C LEU A 199 7.90 -10.61 6.88
N GLY A 200 7.73 -9.48 6.20
CA GLY A 200 8.77 -8.84 5.38
C GLY A 200 9.09 -9.60 4.09
N ASN A 201 8.39 -10.69 3.79
CA ASN A 201 8.70 -11.54 2.64
C ASN A 201 7.46 -12.27 2.12
N TYR A 202 7.41 -12.50 0.81
CA TYR A 202 6.43 -13.34 0.15
C TYR A 202 7.10 -14.59 -0.42
N THR A 203 6.43 -15.74 -0.29
CA THR A 203 6.84 -16.94 -1.03
C THR A 203 6.68 -16.71 -2.54
N GLY A 204 7.44 -17.42 -3.37
CA GLY A 204 7.33 -17.27 -4.83
C GLY A 204 5.90 -17.45 -5.37
N LYS A 205 5.16 -18.41 -4.81
CA LYS A 205 3.74 -18.61 -5.14
C LYS A 205 2.88 -17.41 -4.76
N GLN A 206 3.05 -16.86 -3.56
CA GLN A 206 2.34 -15.67 -3.09
C GLN A 206 2.66 -14.47 -3.98
N SER A 207 3.94 -14.24 -4.30
CA SER A 207 4.37 -13.15 -5.19
C SER A 207 3.68 -13.22 -6.56
N ILE A 208 3.61 -14.39 -7.18
CA ILE A 208 2.94 -14.59 -8.47
C ILE A 208 1.44 -14.30 -8.36
N LEU A 209 0.76 -14.86 -7.35
CA LEU A 209 -0.67 -14.62 -7.13
C LEU A 209 -0.97 -13.14 -6.93
N MET A 210 -0.15 -12.47 -6.14
CA MET A 210 -0.24 -11.04 -5.88
C MET A 210 -0.14 -10.23 -7.17
N ILE A 211 0.87 -10.49 -8.00
CA ILE A 211 1.03 -9.81 -9.30
C ILE A 211 -0.20 -10.05 -10.19
N ILE A 212 -0.70 -11.28 -10.26
CA ILE A 212 -1.91 -11.62 -11.04
C ILE A 212 -3.11 -10.82 -10.54
N TYR A 213 -3.38 -10.80 -9.23
CA TYR A 213 -4.49 -10.01 -8.68
C TYR A 213 -4.32 -8.51 -8.91
N GLY A 214 -3.10 -7.98 -8.79
CA GLY A 214 -2.80 -6.59 -9.11
C GLY A 214 -3.14 -6.23 -10.56
N LEU A 215 -2.75 -7.09 -11.51
CA LEU A 215 -3.10 -6.93 -12.92
C LEU A 215 -4.61 -7.01 -13.16
N ILE A 216 -5.31 -7.93 -12.49
CA ILE A 216 -6.78 -8.04 -12.56
C ILE A 216 -7.43 -6.74 -12.08
N PHE A 217 -7.05 -6.22 -10.91
CA PHE A 217 -7.61 -4.97 -10.38
C PHE A 217 -7.32 -3.77 -11.28
N LEU A 218 -6.10 -3.69 -11.81
CA LEU A 218 -5.70 -2.63 -12.74
C LEU A 218 -6.50 -2.70 -14.05
N SER A 219 -6.71 -3.90 -14.60
CA SER A 219 -7.51 -4.09 -15.81
C SER A 219 -8.99 -3.71 -15.60
N MET A 220 -9.57 -4.08 -14.46
CA MET A 220 -10.94 -3.68 -14.09
C MET A 220 -11.05 -2.16 -13.92
N TYR A 221 -10.06 -1.55 -13.27
CA TYR A 221 -9.98 -0.10 -13.12
C TYR A 221 -9.96 0.60 -14.49
N CYS A 222 -9.10 0.14 -15.42
CA CYS A 222 -9.03 0.68 -16.78
C CYS A 222 -10.39 0.57 -17.51
N ALA A 223 -11.06 -0.57 -17.38
CA ALA A 223 -12.36 -0.79 -18.01
C ALA A 223 -13.45 0.15 -17.45
N ILE A 224 -13.47 0.35 -16.13
CA ILE A 224 -14.44 1.23 -15.46
C ILE A 224 -14.16 2.69 -15.80
N ILE A 225 -12.93 3.16 -15.65
CA ILE A 225 -12.61 4.58 -15.83
C ILE A 225 -12.78 5.02 -17.28
N ASN A 226 -12.58 4.14 -18.26
CA ASN A 226 -12.82 4.46 -19.67
C ASN A 226 -14.31 4.61 -20.01
N LYS A 227 -15.20 3.91 -19.29
CA LYS A 227 -16.66 3.99 -19.47
C LYS A 227 -17.34 4.99 -18.54
N LYS A 228 -16.64 5.45 -17.51
CA LYS A 228 -17.18 6.40 -16.54
C LYS A 228 -17.29 7.78 -17.17
N ASP A 229 -18.48 8.35 -17.08
CA ASP A 229 -18.72 9.76 -17.37
C ASP A 229 -18.15 10.59 -16.21
N ILE A 230 -17.22 11.49 -16.52
CA ILE A 230 -16.51 12.37 -15.57
C ILE A 230 -16.93 13.81 -15.84
#